data_AF-A0A8B6GAM0-F1
#
_entry.id   AF-A0A8B6GAM0-F1
#
_cell.length_a   1.000
_cell.length_b   1.000
_cell.length_c   1.000
_cell.angle_alpha   90.00
_cell.angle_beta   90.00
_cell.angle_gamma   90.00
#
_symmetry.space_group_name_H-M   'P 1'
#
loop_
_entity.id
_entity.type
_entity.pdbx_description
1 polymer ?
#
loop_
_entity_poly.entity_id
_entity_poly.type
_entity_poly.pdbx_seq_one_letter_code
_entity_poly.pdbx_strand_id
1 'polypeptide(L)'
;MNAVRDNMQNFKNVTIITSGSFGEGLEMRGSDFDIMIVLKQFDVCEELKSHYHPNKIQLLIERDDVKPCYTLLRLVYSRSSEVMRACDEHNGKQYLSSALHKQGLVNDELGTIHGPCFSNKKETIDLASCLHCKTWISPAIQWVSRSSNSWPSHEVKQSIVDHGVLFVPIGAKGSQKENLEWRVSFSVGEKFLINTFTHTQLLCYALLKIVLKDVLAIHSECKDLLCSYFLKTIMFWISEELPLSIWKPNNLIPCFMRCYKRLIYCVEHSVCLHYFIPENNLFENKIEGRSREILLEKLSTLHSYGWQCVLFSDQISNFHVSMWNFQLEPHILYVDDVNQVLNSKLTNWNNARFKTQFVQKTFENGLCQTLRCQQPSIKDVYKYFISMCSSGLAQRISLESTLNNNKNLYKQYKFCLSTLLQNVYHDAVSGWLMVASIFYKTKQYSKALYIIRYSISKCTPEKLCYIRLYQITNC
;
A
#
# COMPACT_ATOMS: atom_id res chain seq x y z
N MET A 1 4.98 -8.77 15.44
CA MET A 1 4.10 -9.71 14.71
C MET A 1 2.60 -9.34 14.73
N ASN A 2 2.13 -8.36 15.52
CA ASN A 2 0.69 -8.03 15.61
C ASN A 2 0.13 -7.18 14.45
N ALA A 3 0.94 -6.40 13.73
CA ALA A 3 0.47 -5.48 12.68
C ALA A 3 -0.16 -6.19 11.45
N VAL A 4 0.14 -7.47 11.20
CA VAL A 4 -0.49 -8.24 10.10
C VAL A 4 -1.87 -8.76 10.49
N ARG A 5 -2.13 -9.04 11.78
CA ARG A 5 -3.45 -9.46 12.26
C ARG A 5 -4.51 -8.38 12.10
N ASP A 6 -4.12 -7.10 12.19
CA ASP A 6 -5.06 -5.97 12.04
C ASP A 6 -5.59 -5.79 10.60
N ASN A 7 -4.95 -6.43 9.61
CA ASN A 7 -5.32 -6.36 8.20
C ASN A 7 -5.95 -7.65 7.65
N MET A 8 -6.09 -8.68 8.48
CA MET A 8 -6.72 -9.95 8.12
C MET A 8 -8.00 -10.15 8.93
N GLN A 9 -9.15 -10.02 8.27
CA GLN A 9 -10.44 -10.26 8.90
C GLN A 9 -10.88 -11.71 8.65
N ASN A 10 -10.96 -12.48 9.73
CA ASN A 10 -11.33 -13.88 9.68
C ASN A 10 -12.84 -14.06 9.87
N PHE A 11 -13.50 -14.59 8.84
CA PHE A 11 -14.89 -15.03 8.90
C PHE A 11 -14.97 -16.56 8.86
N LYS A 12 -16.17 -17.12 9.04
CA LYS A 12 -16.40 -18.57 9.06
C LYS A 12 -15.89 -19.26 7.78
N ASN A 13 -16.25 -18.71 6.62
CA ASN A 13 -15.98 -19.33 5.31
C ASN A 13 -14.87 -18.64 4.51
N VAL A 14 -14.51 -17.41 4.88
CA VAL A 14 -13.52 -16.60 4.14
C VAL A 14 -12.57 -15.88 5.09
N THR A 15 -11.38 -15.55 4.60
CA THR A 15 -10.51 -14.52 5.20
C THR A 15 -10.41 -13.36 4.23
N ILE A 16 -10.63 -12.14 4.71
CA ILE A 16 -10.46 -10.92 3.92
C ILE A 16 -9.11 -10.31 4.27
N ILE A 17 -8.32 -9.98 3.26
CA ILE A 17 -7.00 -9.36 3.40
C ILE A 17 -6.98 -8.07 2.60
N THR A 18 -6.62 -6.96 3.23
CA THR A 18 -6.31 -5.71 2.53
C THR A 18 -4.92 -5.79 1.90
N SER A 19 -4.83 -5.52 0.61
CA SER A 19 -3.60 -5.58 -0.18
C SER A 19 -3.34 -4.23 -0.86
N GLY A 20 -2.29 -4.18 -1.68
CA GLY A 20 -1.96 -3.05 -2.53
C GLY A 20 -1.61 -1.78 -1.76
N SER A 21 -1.65 -0.65 -2.46
CA SER A 21 -1.12 0.63 -1.96
C SER A 21 -1.74 1.03 -0.61
N PHE A 22 -3.07 0.91 -0.50
CA PHE A 22 -3.78 1.22 0.74
C PHE A 22 -3.45 0.22 1.86
N GLY A 23 -3.47 -1.08 1.56
CA GLY A 23 -3.14 -2.13 2.53
C GLY A 23 -1.68 -2.10 3.01
N GLU A 24 -0.80 -1.43 2.27
CA GLU A 24 0.62 -1.25 2.55
C GLU A 24 0.93 0.10 3.23
N GLY A 25 -0.08 0.93 3.49
CA GLY A 25 0.09 2.22 4.18
C GLY A 25 0.62 3.35 3.28
N LEU A 26 0.49 3.22 1.95
CA LEU A 26 0.89 4.23 0.96
C LEU A 26 -0.34 4.73 0.18
N GLU A 27 -1.09 5.64 0.80
CA GLU A 27 -2.22 6.31 0.16
C GLU A 27 -1.71 7.38 -0.82
N MET A 28 -1.96 7.17 -2.12
CA MET A 28 -1.57 8.10 -3.19
C MET A 28 -2.77 8.45 -4.07
N ARG A 29 -2.71 9.61 -4.75
CA ARG A 29 -3.76 10.00 -5.72
C ARG A 29 -3.99 8.90 -6.76
N GLY A 30 -5.26 8.58 -7.01
CA GLY A 30 -5.65 7.52 -7.94
C GLY A 30 -5.21 6.12 -7.48
N SER A 31 -5.21 5.87 -6.16
CA SER A 31 -5.07 4.50 -5.63
C SER A 31 -6.45 3.85 -5.53
N ASP A 32 -6.50 2.62 -6.01
CA ASP A 32 -7.56 1.64 -5.85
C ASP A 32 -7.49 0.95 -4.48
N PHE A 33 -8.58 0.27 -4.12
CA PHE A 33 -8.68 -0.58 -2.95
C PHE A 33 -8.60 -2.06 -3.36
N ASP A 34 -7.42 -2.66 -3.17
CA ASP A 34 -7.21 -4.08 -3.41
C ASP A 34 -7.63 -4.93 -2.20
N ILE A 35 -8.54 -5.88 -2.44
CA ILE A 35 -9.03 -6.81 -1.42
C ILE A 35 -8.87 -8.24 -1.92
N MET A 36 -8.20 -9.07 -1.12
CA MET A 36 -8.09 -10.50 -1.37
C MET A 36 -9.08 -11.26 -0.49
N ILE A 37 -9.91 -12.09 -1.10
CA ILE A 37 -10.91 -12.93 -0.42
C ILE A 37 -10.40 -14.38 -0.48
N VAL A 38 -9.82 -14.85 0.61
CA VAL A 38 -9.31 -16.22 0.74
C VAL A 38 -10.44 -17.18 1.10
N LEU A 39 -10.73 -18.14 0.23
CA LEU A 39 -11.80 -19.11 0.40
C LEU A 39 -11.35 -20.28 1.28
N LYS A 40 -11.87 -20.38 2.50
CA LYS A 40 -11.41 -21.39 3.48
C LYS A 40 -11.84 -22.81 3.13
N GLN A 41 -12.81 -22.99 2.24
CA GLN A 41 -13.32 -24.31 1.85
C GLN A 41 -12.31 -25.14 1.04
N PHE A 42 -11.34 -24.48 0.40
CA PHE A 42 -10.27 -25.14 -0.36
C PHE A 42 -9.06 -25.40 0.53
N ASP A 43 -8.47 -26.58 0.38
CA ASP A 43 -7.20 -27.00 0.96
C ASP A 43 -6.26 -27.34 -0.19
N VAL A 44 -5.28 -26.46 -0.43
CA VAL A 44 -4.35 -26.54 -1.56
C VAL A 44 -2.99 -27.03 -1.05
N CYS A 45 -2.46 -28.11 -1.62
CA CYS A 45 -1.23 -28.77 -1.16
C CYS A 45 -0.32 -29.18 -2.31
N GLU A 46 0.99 -29.27 -2.07
CA GLU A 46 1.94 -29.84 -3.04
C GLU A 46 1.96 -31.37 -3.02
N GLU A 47 1.66 -31.96 -1.86
CA GLU A 47 1.72 -33.40 -1.64
C GLU A 47 0.35 -33.95 -1.24
N LEU A 48 0.09 -35.20 -1.62
CA LEU A 48 -1.12 -35.92 -1.22
C LEU A 48 -1.07 -36.20 0.29
N LYS A 49 -2.15 -35.80 0.97
CA LYS A 49 -2.31 -36.12 2.40
C LYS A 49 -2.91 -37.52 2.55
N SER A 50 -2.50 -38.22 3.60
CA SER A 50 -3.07 -39.54 3.94
C SER A 50 -4.55 -39.44 4.36
N HIS A 51 -4.97 -38.30 4.92
CA HIS A 51 -6.33 -38.07 5.40
C HIS A 51 -6.81 -36.68 4.99
N TYR A 52 -8.06 -36.60 4.54
CA TYR A 52 -8.70 -35.36 4.12
C TYR A 52 -9.86 -35.01 5.04
N HIS A 53 -10.01 -33.72 5.31
CA HIS A 53 -11.17 -33.26 6.06
C HIS A 53 -12.41 -33.35 5.14
N PRO A 54 -13.49 -34.04 5.53
CA PRO A 54 -14.61 -34.36 4.64
C PRO A 54 -15.37 -33.13 4.11
N ASN A 55 -15.28 -32.02 4.84
CA ASN A 55 -15.91 -30.73 4.51
C ASN A 55 -14.98 -29.77 3.72
N LYS A 56 -13.79 -30.23 3.29
CA LYS A 56 -12.83 -29.42 2.53
C LYS A 56 -12.67 -29.98 1.12
N ILE A 57 -12.51 -29.07 0.18
CA ILE A 57 -12.17 -29.36 -1.21
C ILE A 57 -10.66 -29.49 -1.30
N GLN A 58 -10.19 -30.60 -1.85
CA GLN A 58 -8.78 -30.93 -1.89
C GLN A 58 -8.23 -30.70 -3.28
N LEU A 59 -7.25 -29.80 -3.36
CA LEU A 59 -6.56 -29.46 -4.60
C LEU A 59 -5.07 -29.80 -4.45
N LEU A 60 -4.53 -30.51 -5.44
CA LEU A 60 -3.10 -30.78 -5.55
C LEU A 60 -2.47 -29.83 -6.56
N ILE A 61 -1.33 -29.25 -6.18
CA ILE A 61 -0.55 -28.38 -7.04
C ILE A 61 0.24 -29.24 -8.03
N GLU A 62 -0.01 -29.07 -9.33
CA GLU A 62 0.76 -29.70 -10.42
C GLU A 62 1.40 -28.64 -11.31
N ARG A 63 2.66 -28.84 -11.70
CA ARG A 63 3.47 -27.83 -12.39
C ARG A 63 4.11 -28.33 -13.69
N ASP A 64 3.57 -29.40 -14.25
CA ASP A 64 4.06 -29.95 -15.50
C ASP A 64 3.69 -29.00 -16.64
N ASP A 65 4.70 -28.60 -17.43
CA ASP A 65 4.58 -27.72 -18.59
C ASP A 65 3.85 -26.39 -18.29
N VAL A 66 4.12 -25.75 -17.15
CA VAL A 66 3.62 -24.40 -16.84
C VAL A 66 4.76 -23.43 -16.58
N LYS A 67 4.52 -22.15 -16.87
CA LYS A 67 5.48 -21.09 -16.63
C LYS A 67 5.78 -20.93 -15.12
N PRO A 68 7.02 -20.58 -14.71
CA PRO A 68 7.31 -20.19 -13.32
C PRO A 68 6.30 -19.17 -12.77
N CYS A 69 5.98 -19.28 -11.47
CA CYS A 69 4.87 -18.59 -10.79
C CYS A 69 3.44 -19.00 -11.20
N TYR A 70 3.26 -19.92 -12.15
CA TYR A 70 1.95 -20.48 -12.48
C TYR A 70 1.87 -21.95 -12.09
N THR A 71 0.64 -22.46 -11.94
CA THR A 71 0.38 -23.85 -11.60
C THR A 71 -0.97 -24.30 -12.14
N LEU A 72 -1.13 -25.62 -12.28
CA LEU A 72 -2.43 -26.26 -12.34
C LEU A 72 -2.85 -26.69 -10.93
N LEU A 73 -4.16 -26.70 -10.67
CA LEU A 73 -4.74 -27.14 -9.41
C LEU A 73 -5.63 -28.36 -9.68
N ARG A 74 -5.05 -29.56 -9.56
CA ARG A 74 -5.76 -30.81 -9.81
C ARG A 74 -6.76 -31.07 -8.70
N LEU A 75 -7.99 -31.39 -9.09
CA LEU A 75 -9.02 -31.81 -8.15
C LEU A 75 -8.74 -33.24 -7.65
N VAL A 76 -8.54 -33.37 -6.34
CA VAL A 76 -8.38 -34.68 -5.68
C VAL A 76 -9.71 -35.15 -5.11
N TYR A 77 -10.45 -34.24 -4.46
CA TYR A 77 -11.70 -34.56 -3.81
C TYR A 77 -12.59 -33.32 -3.66
N SER A 78 -13.87 -33.46 -4.02
CA SER A 78 -14.93 -32.48 -3.76
C SER A 78 -16.29 -33.17 -3.64
N ARG A 79 -17.15 -32.64 -2.78
CA ARG A 79 -18.60 -32.94 -2.75
C ARG A 79 -19.46 -31.80 -3.32
N SER A 80 -18.84 -30.68 -3.69
CA SER A 80 -19.56 -29.50 -4.19
C SER A 80 -19.75 -29.59 -5.70
N SER A 81 -21.01 -29.65 -6.14
CA SER A 81 -21.39 -29.59 -7.55
C SER A 81 -20.93 -28.31 -8.22
N GLU A 82 -20.91 -27.19 -7.50
CA GLU A 82 -20.47 -25.88 -7.99
C GLU A 82 -19.00 -25.93 -8.39
N VAL A 83 -18.16 -26.53 -7.54
CA VAL A 83 -16.73 -26.68 -7.84
C VAL A 83 -16.49 -27.67 -8.96
N MET A 84 -17.26 -28.75 -9.05
CA MET A 84 -17.17 -29.67 -10.20
C MET A 84 -17.49 -28.96 -11.52
N ARG A 85 -18.45 -28.03 -11.54
CA ARG A 85 -18.76 -27.21 -12.73
C ARG A 85 -17.67 -26.20 -13.08
N ALA A 86 -16.86 -25.80 -12.11
CA ALA A 86 -15.71 -24.93 -12.32
C ALA A 86 -14.43 -25.72 -12.67
N CYS A 87 -14.50 -27.05 -12.77
CA CYS A 87 -13.40 -27.89 -13.21
C CYS A 87 -13.50 -28.20 -14.70
N ASP A 88 -12.34 -28.47 -15.30
CA ASP A 88 -12.21 -28.89 -16.69
C ASP A 88 -11.24 -30.08 -16.78
N GLU A 89 -11.44 -30.94 -17.79
CA GLU A 89 -10.64 -32.14 -17.98
C GLU A 89 -9.45 -31.88 -18.89
N HIS A 90 -8.26 -32.30 -18.44
CA HIS A 90 -7.06 -32.25 -19.27
C HIS A 90 -6.23 -33.52 -19.03
N ASN A 91 -5.91 -34.25 -20.10
CA ASN A 91 -5.16 -35.52 -20.06
C ASN A 91 -5.73 -36.54 -19.04
N GLY A 92 -7.06 -36.68 -18.99
CA GLY A 92 -7.75 -37.63 -18.10
C GLY A 92 -7.74 -37.25 -16.61
N LYS A 93 -7.29 -36.03 -16.27
CA LYS A 93 -7.31 -35.46 -14.92
C LYS A 93 -8.22 -34.24 -14.88
N GLN A 94 -8.88 -34.02 -13.76
CA GLN A 94 -9.76 -32.88 -13.52
C GLN A 94 -8.99 -31.75 -12.85
N TYR A 95 -9.07 -30.53 -13.37
CA TYR A 95 -8.41 -29.35 -12.82
C TYR A 95 -9.39 -28.23 -12.55
N LEU A 96 -9.21 -27.49 -11.46
CA LEU A 96 -9.99 -26.30 -11.20
C LEU A 96 -9.59 -25.19 -12.20
N SER A 97 -10.48 -24.85 -13.12
CA SER A 97 -10.24 -23.83 -14.14
C SER A 97 -10.29 -22.43 -13.54
N SER A 98 -9.26 -21.63 -13.75
CA SER A 98 -9.23 -20.24 -13.29
C SER A 98 -10.26 -19.38 -14.03
N ALA A 99 -10.49 -19.67 -15.32
CA ALA A 99 -11.49 -18.98 -16.13
C ALA A 99 -12.93 -19.30 -15.64
N LEU A 100 -13.27 -20.58 -15.47
CA LEU A 100 -14.61 -20.97 -14.99
C LEU A 100 -14.85 -20.52 -13.55
N HIS A 101 -13.83 -20.60 -12.69
CA HIS A 101 -13.92 -20.08 -11.32
C HIS A 101 -14.21 -18.58 -11.29
N LYS A 102 -13.60 -17.78 -12.18
CA LYS A 102 -13.92 -16.35 -12.29
C LYS A 102 -15.33 -16.10 -12.80
N GLN A 103 -15.77 -16.82 -13.83
CA GLN A 103 -17.12 -16.65 -14.39
C GLN A 103 -18.21 -16.88 -13.34
N GLY A 104 -18.03 -17.88 -12.46
CA GLY A 104 -18.95 -18.12 -11.34
C GLY A 104 -19.03 -17.00 -10.31
N LEU A 105 -18.11 -16.02 -10.35
CA LEU A 105 -18.08 -14.85 -9.45
C LEU A 105 -18.64 -13.58 -10.11
N VAL A 106 -18.85 -13.58 -11.43
CA VAL A 106 -19.36 -12.41 -12.16
C VAL A 106 -20.87 -12.32 -11.98
N ASN A 107 -21.32 -11.12 -11.61
CA ASN A 107 -22.71 -10.71 -11.77
C ASN A 107 -22.69 -9.47 -12.68
N ASP A 108 -23.31 -9.58 -13.86
CA ASP A 108 -23.22 -8.61 -14.96
C ASP A 108 -23.63 -7.18 -14.56
N GLU A 109 -24.37 -7.02 -13.46
CA GLU A 109 -24.81 -5.71 -12.98
C GLU A 109 -23.76 -4.95 -12.14
N LEU A 110 -22.69 -5.62 -11.65
CA LEU A 110 -21.84 -5.11 -10.57
C LEU A 110 -20.43 -4.65 -10.96
N GLY A 111 -19.90 -5.02 -12.14
CA GLY A 111 -18.49 -4.71 -12.46
C GLY A 111 -17.93 -5.46 -13.68
N THR A 112 -16.61 -5.43 -13.84
CA THR A 112 -15.87 -6.07 -14.93
C THR A 112 -14.74 -6.94 -14.37
N ILE A 113 -14.32 -7.96 -15.13
CA ILE A 113 -13.11 -8.72 -14.79
C ILE A 113 -11.90 -7.93 -15.31
N HIS A 114 -10.95 -7.66 -14.42
CA HIS A 114 -9.64 -7.11 -14.77
C HIS A 114 -8.53 -8.02 -14.22
N GLY A 115 -7.89 -8.77 -15.12
CA GLY A 115 -6.86 -9.75 -14.76
C GLY A 115 -7.38 -10.84 -13.80
N PRO A 116 -6.81 -11.00 -12.60
CA PRO A 116 -7.31 -11.94 -11.59
C PRO A 116 -8.47 -11.39 -10.75
N CYS A 117 -8.83 -10.11 -10.92
CA CYS A 117 -9.73 -9.39 -10.04
C CYS A 117 -11.09 -9.16 -10.68
N PHE A 118 -12.12 -9.06 -9.85
CA PHE A 118 -13.38 -8.41 -10.19
C PHE A 118 -13.32 -6.96 -9.72
N SER A 119 -13.41 -6.03 -10.66
CA SER A 119 -13.36 -4.59 -10.41
C SER A 119 -14.76 -4.01 -10.46
N ASN A 120 -15.10 -3.13 -9.52
CA ASN A 120 -16.37 -2.41 -9.60
C ASN A 120 -16.39 -1.48 -10.83
N LYS A 121 -17.58 -1.03 -11.27
CA LYS A 121 -17.72 -0.15 -12.46
C LYS A 121 -16.90 1.15 -12.43
N LYS A 122 -16.46 1.59 -11.23
CA LYS A 122 -15.64 2.80 -11.05
C LYS A 122 -14.15 2.48 -10.95
N GLU A 123 -13.75 1.22 -11.04
CA GLU A 123 -12.37 0.73 -10.88
C GLU A 123 -11.70 1.24 -9.60
N THR A 124 -12.50 1.37 -8.54
CA THR A 124 -12.05 1.87 -7.23
C THR A 124 -11.80 0.76 -6.24
N ILE A 125 -12.35 -0.44 -6.50
CA ILE A 125 -12.23 -1.61 -5.65
C ILE A 125 -11.99 -2.82 -6.54
N ASP A 126 -10.90 -3.52 -6.26
CA ASP A 126 -10.49 -4.74 -6.93
C ASP A 126 -10.58 -5.92 -5.96
N LEU A 127 -11.37 -6.93 -6.32
CA LEU A 127 -11.59 -8.13 -5.51
C LEU A 127 -10.91 -9.34 -6.15
N ALA A 128 -9.90 -9.90 -5.49
CA ALA A 128 -9.24 -11.13 -5.90
C ALA A 128 -9.76 -12.33 -5.09
N SER A 129 -10.36 -13.32 -5.76
CA SER A 129 -10.76 -14.59 -5.13
C SER A 129 -9.53 -15.49 -5.02
N CYS A 130 -9.13 -15.82 -3.79
CA CYS A 130 -7.84 -16.45 -3.52
C CYS A 130 -8.00 -17.84 -2.89
N LEU A 131 -7.10 -18.74 -3.26
CA LEU A 131 -6.92 -20.04 -2.60
C LEU A 131 -5.63 -20.03 -1.79
N HIS A 132 -5.60 -20.72 -0.65
CA HIS A 132 -4.45 -20.70 0.27
C HIS A 132 -3.78 -22.06 0.34
N CYS A 133 -2.48 -22.09 0.04
CA CYS A 133 -1.60 -23.18 0.43
C CYS A 133 -0.80 -22.74 1.65
N LYS A 134 -0.98 -23.48 2.75
CA LYS A 134 -0.37 -23.15 4.04
C LYS A 134 1.11 -23.50 4.14
N THR A 135 1.63 -24.22 3.15
CA THR A 135 3.04 -24.58 3.07
C THR A 135 3.76 -23.69 2.07
N TRP A 136 5.04 -23.48 2.31
CA TRP A 136 5.89 -22.85 1.31
C TRP A 136 6.05 -23.77 0.10
N ILE A 137 6.11 -23.18 -1.09
CA ILE A 137 6.14 -23.96 -2.33
C ILE A 137 7.56 -24.21 -2.83
N SER A 138 7.79 -25.37 -3.44
CA SER A 138 9.11 -25.77 -3.94
C SER A 138 9.77 -24.77 -4.92
N PRO A 139 9.06 -24.08 -5.85
CA PRO A 139 9.71 -23.11 -6.74
C PRO A 139 10.26 -21.87 -6.02
N ALA A 140 9.78 -21.59 -4.81
CA ALA A 140 10.25 -20.45 -4.02
C ALA A 140 11.27 -20.85 -2.94
N ILE A 141 11.74 -22.11 -2.93
CA ILE A 141 12.62 -22.60 -1.85
C ILE A 141 13.96 -21.87 -1.81
N GLN A 142 14.50 -21.51 -2.97
CA GLN A 142 15.78 -20.80 -3.07
C GLN A 142 15.74 -19.44 -2.35
N TRP A 143 14.57 -18.79 -2.29
CA TRP A 143 14.40 -17.53 -1.56
C TRP A 143 14.68 -17.67 -0.06
N VAL A 144 14.34 -18.82 0.53
CA VAL A 144 14.54 -19.10 1.96
C VAL A 144 16.03 -19.13 2.28
N SER A 145 16.81 -19.86 1.46
CA SER A 145 18.25 -20.01 1.63
C SER A 145 19.09 -18.84 1.11
N ARG A 146 18.49 -17.86 0.43
CA ARG A 146 19.21 -16.74 -0.18
C ARG A 146 19.88 -15.87 0.89
N SER A 147 21.19 -15.69 0.81
CA SER A 147 21.94 -14.85 1.75
C SER A 147 21.51 -13.38 1.63
N SER A 148 21.12 -12.76 2.75
CA SER A 148 20.82 -11.33 2.82
C SER A 148 21.83 -10.62 3.72
N ASN A 149 22.24 -9.40 3.35
CA ASN A 149 23.23 -8.65 4.13
C ASN A 149 22.68 -8.12 5.46
N SER A 150 21.39 -7.73 5.47
CA SER A 150 20.77 -7.14 6.67
C SER A 150 19.23 -7.14 6.66
N TRP A 151 18.61 -7.30 5.49
CA TRP A 151 17.17 -7.32 5.32
C TRP A 151 16.78 -8.34 4.23
N PRO A 152 15.67 -9.09 4.36
CA PRO A 152 14.82 -9.18 5.55
C PRO A 152 15.50 -10.00 6.66
N SER A 153 15.05 -9.82 7.91
CA SER A 153 15.55 -10.63 9.03
C SER A 153 15.06 -12.08 8.94
N HIS A 154 15.73 -12.98 9.66
CA HIS A 154 15.36 -14.39 9.68
C HIS A 154 13.92 -14.60 10.18
N GLU A 155 13.49 -13.85 11.19
CA GLU A 155 12.14 -13.93 11.76
C GLU A 155 11.07 -13.52 10.74
N VAL A 156 11.37 -12.52 9.91
CA VAL A 156 10.49 -12.06 8.84
C VAL A 156 10.41 -13.12 7.74
N LYS A 157 11.55 -13.69 7.33
CA LYS A 157 11.58 -14.81 6.38
C LYS A 157 10.76 -16.00 6.88
N GLN A 158 10.97 -16.40 8.13
CA GLN A 158 10.23 -17.51 8.74
C GLN A 158 8.73 -17.21 8.81
N SER A 159 8.32 -15.99 9.19
CA SER A 159 6.90 -15.61 9.22
C SER A 159 6.24 -15.68 7.85
N ILE A 160 6.99 -15.37 6.79
CA ILE A 160 6.52 -15.46 5.39
C ILE A 160 6.38 -16.94 4.99
N VAL A 161 7.38 -17.76 5.31
CA VAL A 161 7.37 -19.21 5.05
C VAL A 161 6.24 -19.92 5.78
N ASP A 162 6.05 -19.63 7.07
CA ASP A 162 5.00 -20.20 7.93
C ASP A 162 3.59 -19.83 7.46
N HIS A 163 3.43 -18.69 6.78
CA HIS A 163 2.16 -18.30 6.18
C HIS A 163 1.84 -19.11 4.92
N GLY A 164 2.85 -19.50 4.15
CA GLY A 164 2.68 -20.12 2.83
C GLY A 164 2.35 -19.10 1.73
N VAL A 165 1.59 -19.53 0.73
CA VAL A 165 1.30 -18.74 -0.48
C VAL A 165 -0.17 -18.75 -0.87
N LEU A 166 -0.59 -17.72 -1.60
CA LEU A 166 -1.93 -17.65 -2.17
C LEU A 166 -1.90 -18.00 -3.67
N PHE A 167 -3.06 -18.34 -4.22
CA PHE A 167 -3.27 -18.51 -5.66
C PHE A 167 -4.42 -17.61 -6.12
N VAL A 168 -4.22 -16.94 -7.25
CA VAL A 168 -5.21 -16.06 -7.88
C VAL A 168 -5.58 -16.57 -9.28
N PRO A 169 -6.84 -16.41 -9.73
CA PRO A 169 -7.35 -17.08 -10.91
C PRO A 169 -6.97 -16.34 -12.19
N ILE A 170 -5.73 -16.50 -12.61
CA ILE A 170 -5.22 -15.98 -13.89
C ILE A 170 -4.12 -16.89 -14.41
N GLY A 171 -4.20 -17.25 -15.69
CA GLY A 171 -3.16 -18.00 -16.38
C GLY A 171 -2.06 -17.13 -16.98
N ALA A 172 -1.02 -17.80 -17.47
CA ALA A 172 0.06 -17.15 -18.19
C ALA A 172 -0.44 -16.81 -19.59
N LYS A 173 -0.35 -15.52 -19.96
CA LYS A 173 -0.77 -15.04 -21.27
C LYS A 173 -0.04 -15.80 -22.38
N GLY A 174 -0.79 -16.39 -23.31
CA GLY A 174 -0.25 -17.16 -24.43
C GLY A 174 0.07 -18.62 -24.11
N SER A 175 -0.24 -19.09 -22.89
CA SER A 175 -0.18 -20.51 -22.55
C SER A 175 -1.34 -21.27 -23.21
N GLN A 176 -1.08 -22.48 -23.69
CA GLN A 176 -2.13 -23.41 -24.15
C GLN A 176 -3.09 -23.80 -23.02
N LYS A 177 -2.66 -23.64 -21.76
CA LYS A 177 -3.42 -23.96 -20.55
C LYS A 177 -3.84 -22.68 -19.80
N GLU A 178 -3.85 -21.52 -20.46
CA GLU A 178 -4.12 -20.22 -19.82
C GLU A 178 -5.44 -20.20 -19.01
N ASN A 179 -6.48 -20.88 -19.48
CA ASN A 179 -7.77 -20.97 -18.78
C ASN A 179 -7.76 -21.90 -17.55
N LEU A 180 -6.80 -22.83 -17.46
CA LEU A 180 -6.65 -23.78 -16.35
C LEU A 180 -5.67 -23.28 -15.29
N GLU A 181 -4.72 -22.46 -15.69
CA GLU A 181 -3.62 -22.02 -14.86
C GLU A 181 -4.05 -21.02 -13.78
N TRP A 182 -3.42 -21.15 -12.61
CA TRP A 182 -3.50 -20.23 -11.49
C TRP A 182 -2.13 -19.60 -11.24
N ARG A 183 -2.11 -18.32 -10.90
CA ARG A 183 -0.87 -17.61 -10.55
C ARG A 183 -0.65 -17.64 -9.05
N VAL A 184 0.56 -17.97 -8.63
CA VAL A 184 1.01 -17.82 -7.25
C VAL A 184 1.04 -16.33 -6.89
N SER A 185 0.53 -16.00 -5.71
CA SER A 185 0.54 -14.65 -5.15
C SER A 185 1.23 -14.67 -3.79
N PHE A 186 2.23 -13.79 -3.66
CA PHE A 186 2.98 -13.59 -2.41
C PHE A 186 2.51 -12.33 -1.67
N SER A 187 1.33 -11.76 -1.99
CA SER A 187 0.89 -10.47 -1.46
C SER A 187 0.96 -10.35 0.08
N VAL A 188 0.67 -11.43 0.81
CA VAL A 188 0.83 -11.44 2.28
C VAL A 188 2.30 -11.39 2.68
N GLY A 189 3.15 -12.17 2.00
CA GLY A 189 4.61 -12.14 2.19
C GLY A 189 5.22 -10.78 1.85
N GLU A 190 4.82 -10.18 0.73
CA GLU A 190 5.19 -8.82 0.34
C GLU A 190 4.80 -7.80 1.40
N LYS A 191 3.62 -7.96 2.01
CA LYS A 191 3.17 -7.09 3.10
C LYS A 191 4.05 -7.24 4.35
N PHE A 192 4.46 -8.46 4.71
CA PHE A 192 5.45 -8.66 5.78
C PHE A 192 6.75 -7.91 5.48
N LEU A 193 7.23 -7.96 4.23
CA LEU A 193 8.42 -7.25 3.81
C LEU A 193 8.24 -5.73 3.90
N ILE A 194 7.17 -5.17 3.32
CA ILE A 194 6.91 -3.72 3.32
C ILE A 194 6.75 -3.18 4.74
N ASN A 195 6.09 -3.93 5.63
CA ASN A 195 5.92 -3.53 7.03
C ASN A 195 7.25 -3.43 7.80
N THR A 196 8.34 -3.99 7.26
CA THR A 196 9.68 -3.94 7.84
C THR A 196 10.58 -2.92 7.15
N PHE A 197 10.08 -2.21 6.14
CA PHE A 197 10.80 -1.11 5.52
C PHE A 197 11.04 0.02 6.53
N THR A 198 12.23 0.59 6.44
CA THR A 198 12.56 1.89 7.03
C THR A 198 11.73 3.00 6.38
N HIS A 199 11.62 4.14 7.06
CA HIS A 199 10.95 5.30 6.51
C HIS A 199 11.59 5.76 5.18
N THR A 200 12.92 5.69 5.06
CA THR A 200 13.63 6.04 3.82
C THR A 200 13.30 5.09 2.68
N GLN A 201 13.17 3.78 2.92
CA GLN A 201 12.73 2.81 1.90
C GLN A 201 11.29 3.11 1.43
N LEU A 202 10.37 3.37 2.35
CA LEU A 202 8.99 3.73 2.00
C LEU A 202 8.91 5.02 1.19
N LEU A 203 9.66 6.05 1.58
CA LEU A 203 9.74 7.30 0.81
C LEU A 203 10.36 7.09 -0.58
N CYS A 204 11.43 6.30 -0.70
CA CYS A 204 11.98 5.92 -2.02
C CYS A 204 10.93 5.23 -2.89
N TYR A 205 10.18 4.28 -2.32
CA TYR A 205 9.12 3.60 -3.05
C TYR A 205 8.02 4.57 -3.49
N ALA A 206 7.60 5.48 -2.62
CA ALA A 206 6.63 6.53 -2.96
C ALA A 206 7.13 7.44 -4.09
N LEU A 207 8.38 7.89 -4.06
CA LEU A 207 8.97 8.71 -5.13
C LEU A 207 8.98 7.97 -6.47
N LEU A 208 9.34 6.69 -6.50
CA LEU A 208 9.29 5.87 -7.71
C LEU A 208 7.86 5.78 -8.26
N LYS A 209 6.87 5.59 -7.38
CA LYS A 209 5.45 5.54 -7.78
C LYS A 209 4.97 6.87 -8.34
N ILE A 210 5.42 8.00 -7.79
CA ILE A 210 5.10 9.34 -8.31
C ILE A 210 5.67 9.50 -9.72
N VAL A 211 6.95 9.16 -9.94
CA VAL A 211 7.54 9.22 -11.28
C VAL A 211 6.78 8.32 -12.26
N LEU A 212 6.38 7.11 -11.84
CA LEU A 212 5.57 6.23 -12.68
C LEU A 212 4.21 6.85 -13.03
N LYS A 213 3.42 7.27 -12.03
CA LYS A 213 2.03 7.68 -12.23
C LYS A 213 1.90 9.08 -12.84
N ASP A 214 2.73 10.03 -12.43
CA ASP A 214 2.54 11.44 -12.76
C ASP A 214 3.45 11.91 -13.89
N VAL A 215 4.58 11.22 -14.13
CA VAL A 215 5.61 11.67 -15.09
C VAL A 215 5.73 10.73 -16.28
N LEU A 216 5.73 9.42 -16.05
CA LEU A 216 5.81 8.44 -17.14
C LEU A 216 4.44 8.17 -17.76
N ALA A 217 3.41 7.88 -16.95
CA ALA A 217 2.10 7.46 -17.44
C ALA A 217 1.29 8.57 -18.16
N ILE A 218 1.74 9.83 -18.12
CA ILE A 218 1.19 10.90 -18.97
C ILE A 218 1.51 10.68 -20.46
N HIS A 219 2.57 9.92 -20.76
CA HIS A 219 2.91 9.54 -22.13
C HIS A 219 2.13 8.27 -22.49
N SER A 220 1.18 8.38 -23.42
CA SER A 220 0.29 7.27 -23.81
C SER A 220 1.05 6.03 -24.27
N GLU A 221 2.20 6.19 -24.94
CA GLU A 221 3.04 5.08 -25.41
C GLU A 221 3.72 4.30 -24.28
N CYS A 222 3.89 4.92 -23.10
CA CYS A 222 4.43 4.29 -21.91
C CYS A 222 3.35 3.83 -20.93
N LYS A 223 2.10 4.25 -21.17
CA LYS A 223 0.95 3.86 -20.36
C LYS A 223 0.81 2.34 -20.44
N ASP A 224 0.62 1.71 -19.28
CA ASP A 224 0.46 0.26 -19.11
C ASP A 224 1.72 -0.60 -19.36
N LEU A 225 2.86 -0.03 -19.78
CA LEU A 225 4.12 -0.78 -19.88
C LEU A 225 4.68 -1.13 -18.50
N LEU A 226 4.70 -0.16 -17.58
CA LEU A 226 5.16 -0.34 -16.20
C LEU A 226 4.00 -0.27 -15.21
N CYS A 227 4.09 -1.06 -14.14
CA CYS A 227 3.15 -1.01 -13.02
C CYS A 227 3.88 -0.91 -11.67
N SER A 228 3.11 -0.60 -10.61
CA SER A 228 3.62 -0.46 -9.24
C SER A 228 4.30 -1.72 -8.69
N TYR A 229 3.93 -2.89 -9.21
CA TYR A 229 4.51 -4.18 -8.82
C TYR A 229 5.97 -4.34 -9.25
N PHE A 230 6.35 -3.81 -10.43
CA PHE A 230 7.74 -3.83 -10.87
C PHE A 230 8.62 -2.95 -9.98
N LEU A 231 8.11 -1.78 -9.61
CA LEU A 231 8.80 -0.88 -8.67
C LEU A 231 8.94 -1.51 -7.29
N LYS A 232 7.91 -2.21 -6.81
CA LYS A 232 7.95 -2.96 -5.54
C LYS A 232 9.02 -4.05 -5.58
N THR A 233 9.08 -4.80 -6.68
CA THR A 233 10.08 -5.85 -6.90
C THR A 233 11.50 -5.28 -6.89
N ILE A 234 11.72 -4.14 -7.56
CA ILE A 234 13.01 -3.42 -7.53
C ILE A 234 13.36 -2.98 -6.11
N MET A 235 12.40 -2.44 -5.36
CA MET A 235 12.61 -2.05 -3.96
C MET A 235 13.02 -3.23 -3.10
N PHE A 236 12.43 -4.42 -3.27
CA PHE A 236 12.83 -5.61 -2.52
C PHE A 236 14.27 -6.04 -2.85
N TRP A 237 14.63 -6.13 -4.14
CA TRP A 237 15.98 -6.49 -4.55
C TRP A 237 17.04 -5.51 -4.01
N ILE A 238 16.83 -4.20 -4.19
CA ILE A 238 17.78 -3.19 -3.72
C ILE A 238 17.85 -3.14 -2.19
N SER A 239 16.74 -3.39 -1.49
CA SER A 239 16.70 -3.47 -0.03
C SER A 239 17.45 -4.67 0.53
N GLU A 240 17.44 -5.79 -0.19
CA GLU A 240 18.19 -7.00 0.20
C GLU A 240 19.70 -6.86 -0.07
N GLU A 241 20.06 -6.23 -1.19
CA GLU A 241 21.45 -6.02 -1.59
C GLU A 241 22.19 -5.00 -0.71
N LEU A 242 21.53 -3.91 -0.33
CA LEU A 242 22.14 -2.81 0.41
C LEU A 242 22.09 -3.01 1.92
N PRO A 243 23.13 -2.61 2.67
CA PRO A 243 23.07 -2.65 4.13
C PRO A 243 22.08 -1.61 4.66
N LEU A 244 21.36 -1.96 5.74
CA LEU A 244 20.39 -1.08 6.41
C LEU A 244 20.95 0.31 6.79
N SER A 245 22.26 0.43 7.01
CA SER A 245 22.93 1.69 7.34
C SER A 245 22.83 2.76 6.24
N ILE A 246 22.57 2.36 4.99
CA ILE A 246 22.41 3.27 3.85
C ILE A 246 21.03 3.93 3.83
N TRP A 247 19.99 3.25 4.33
CA TRP A 247 18.61 3.71 4.30
C TRP A 247 18.30 4.74 5.40
N LYS A 248 18.98 5.89 5.34
CA LYS A 248 18.82 7.04 6.24
C LYS A 248 18.26 8.24 5.50
N PRO A 249 17.58 9.20 6.17
CA PRO A 249 16.97 10.36 5.52
C PRO A 249 17.92 11.14 4.59
N ASN A 250 19.17 11.38 5.01
CA ASN A 250 20.17 12.10 4.22
C ASN A 250 20.58 11.37 2.92
N ASN A 251 20.30 10.07 2.82
CA ASN A 251 20.60 9.25 1.65
C ASN A 251 19.36 8.97 0.78
N LEU A 252 18.20 9.60 1.06
CA LEU A 252 16.96 9.38 0.32
C LEU A 252 17.15 9.53 -1.20
N ILE A 253 17.77 10.64 -1.62
CA ILE A 253 17.99 10.94 -3.04
C ILE A 253 18.98 9.94 -3.69
N PRO A 254 20.17 9.67 -3.12
CA PRO A 254 21.04 8.60 -3.61
C PRO A 254 20.35 7.23 -3.73
N CYS A 255 19.55 6.84 -2.73
CA CYS A 255 18.82 5.57 -2.74
C CYS A 255 17.76 5.54 -3.86
N PHE A 256 16.98 6.62 -3.99
CA PHE A 256 16.00 6.77 -5.06
C PHE A 256 16.66 6.64 -6.45
N MET A 257 17.76 7.37 -6.68
CA MET A 257 18.49 7.30 -7.96
C MET A 257 19.05 5.91 -8.23
N ARG A 258 19.46 5.16 -7.20
CA ARG A 258 19.94 3.78 -7.35
C ARG A 258 18.81 2.83 -7.75
N CYS A 259 17.64 2.94 -7.13
CA CYS A 259 16.46 2.17 -7.54
C CYS A 259 16.01 2.54 -8.97
N TYR A 260 16.09 3.82 -9.33
CA TYR A 260 15.76 4.28 -10.68
C TYR A 260 16.74 3.73 -11.73
N LYS A 261 18.04 3.72 -11.44
CA LYS A 261 19.05 3.07 -12.30
C LYS A 261 18.80 1.57 -12.43
N ARG A 262 18.37 0.89 -11.35
CA ARG A 262 17.98 -0.53 -11.43
C ARG A 262 16.78 -0.72 -12.36
N LEU A 263 15.79 0.17 -12.33
CA LEU A 263 14.66 0.13 -13.28
C LEU A 263 15.15 0.26 -14.73
N ILE A 264 16.04 1.21 -15.03
CA ILE A 264 16.63 1.37 -16.37
C ILE A 264 17.34 0.09 -16.79
N TYR A 265 18.20 -0.45 -15.93
CA TYR A 265 18.93 -1.68 -16.21
C TYR A 265 17.99 -2.83 -16.55
N CYS A 266 16.91 -3.00 -15.77
CA CYS A 266 15.90 -4.02 -16.03
C CYS A 266 15.21 -3.82 -17.39
N VAL A 267 14.90 -2.58 -17.78
CA VAL A 267 14.26 -2.27 -19.06
C VAL A 267 15.23 -2.50 -20.21
N GLU A 268 16.46 -2.00 -20.11
CA GLU A 268 17.51 -2.15 -21.12
C GLU A 268 17.75 -3.62 -21.46
N HIS A 269 17.78 -4.49 -20.45
CA HIS A 269 18.05 -5.91 -20.61
C HIS A 269 16.77 -6.76 -20.74
N SER A 270 15.57 -6.16 -20.72
CA SER A 270 14.29 -6.89 -20.69
C SER A 270 14.19 -7.92 -19.56
N VAL A 271 14.83 -7.67 -18.42
CA VAL A 271 14.91 -8.61 -17.29
C VAL A 271 14.49 -7.93 -16.00
N CYS A 272 13.40 -8.40 -15.40
CA CYS A 272 12.96 -8.03 -14.06
C CYS A 272 12.55 -9.30 -13.30
N LEU A 273 13.49 -9.88 -12.57
CA LEU A 273 13.27 -11.17 -11.90
C LEU A 273 12.31 -11.03 -10.72
N HIS A 274 11.32 -11.92 -10.65
CA HIS A 274 10.39 -11.95 -9.52
C HIS A 274 11.14 -12.24 -8.21
N TYR A 275 10.83 -11.47 -7.16
CA TYR A 275 11.65 -11.48 -5.93
C TYR A 275 11.70 -12.84 -5.21
N PHE A 276 10.58 -13.58 -5.19
CA PHE A 276 10.48 -14.90 -4.53
C PHE A 276 10.80 -16.08 -5.45
N ILE A 277 10.70 -15.91 -6.77
CA ILE A 277 10.88 -16.98 -7.78
C ILE A 277 11.66 -16.35 -8.95
N PRO A 278 12.98 -16.20 -8.83
CA PRO A 278 13.79 -15.47 -9.82
C PRO A 278 13.70 -16.04 -11.23
N GLU A 279 13.34 -17.31 -11.39
CA GLU A 279 13.11 -17.97 -12.68
C GLU A 279 11.94 -17.32 -13.47
N ASN A 280 11.04 -16.59 -12.80
CA ASN A 280 9.98 -15.85 -13.46
C ASN A 280 10.44 -14.41 -13.80
N ASN A 281 10.71 -14.16 -15.07
CA ASN A 281 10.97 -12.81 -15.57
C ASN A 281 9.65 -12.04 -15.79
N LEU A 282 9.45 -10.98 -15.01
CA LEU A 282 8.26 -10.14 -15.04
C LEU A 282 8.11 -9.29 -16.31
N PHE A 283 9.20 -9.09 -17.04
CA PHE A 283 9.23 -8.28 -18.28
C PHE A 283 9.04 -9.10 -19.55
N GLU A 284 9.08 -10.43 -19.44
CA GLU A 284 8.90 -11.36 -20.55
C GLU A 284 7.54 -11.12 -21.24
N ASN A 285 7.58 -11.04 -22.57
CA ASN A 285 6.45 -10.74 -23.46
C ASN A 285 5.76 -9.38 -23.19
N LYS A 286 6.38 -8.49 -22.41
CA LYS A 286 5.84 -7.16 -22.09
C LYS A 286 6.77 -6.02 -22.48
N ILE A 287 8.05 -6.10 -22.12
CA ILE A 287 9.05 -5.05 -22.33
C ILE A 287 10.09 -5.55 -23.33
N GLU A 288 9.70 -5.58 -24.60
CA GLU A 288 10.50 -6.12 -25.71
C GLU A 288 10.33 -5.28 -26.99
N GLY A 289 11.31 -5.36 -27.90
CA GLY A 289 11.29 -4.66 -29.17
C GLY A 289 10.99 -3.16 -29.02
N ARG A 290 9.97 -2.68 -29.74
CA ARG A 290 9.60 -1.27 -29.77
C ARG A 290 9.17 -0.71 -28.41
N SER A 291 8.45 -1.51 -27.61
CA SER A 291 8.00 -1.08 -26.28
C SER A 291 9.17 -0.80 -25.34
N ARG A 292 10.22 -1.64 -25.42
CA ARG A 292 11.47 -1.45 -24.68
C ARG A 292 12.19 -0.19 -25.11
N GLU A 293 12.34 0.05 -26.41
CA GLU A 293 13.04 1.23 -26.95
C GLU A 293 12.40 2.53 -26.48
N ILE A 294 11.07 2.66 -26.63
CA ILE A 294 10.32 3.85 -26.20
C ILE A 294 10.48 4.06 -24.70
N LEU A 295 10.29 3.00 -23.90
CA LEU A 295 10.40 3.11 -22.46
C LEU A 295 11.81 3.48 -22.00
N LEU A 296 12.84 2.89 -22.62
CA LEU A 296 14.23 3.16 -22.31
C LEU A 296 14.62 4.60 -22.65
N GLU A 297 14.18 5.12 -23.81
CA GLU A 297 14.41 6.51 -24.21
C GLU A 297 13.81 7.48 -23.19
N LYS A 298 12.56 7.26 -22.78
CA LYS A 298 11.88 8.12 -21.78
C LYS A 298 12.54 8.02 -20.41
N LEU A 299 12.85 6.81 -19.94
CA LEU A 299 13.51 6.62 -18.65
C LEU A 299 14.90 7.25 -18.62
N SER A 300 15.67 7.14 -19.71
CA SER A 300 17.00 7.74 -19.86
C SER A 300 16.96 9.26 -19.92
N THR A 301 15.97 9.80 -20.64
CA THR A 301 15.70 11.24 -20.67
C THR A 301 15.41 11.76 -19.25
N LEU A 302 14.50 11.11 -18.53
CA LEU A 302 14.21 11.47 -17.13
C LEU A 302 15.44 11.32 -16.22
N HIS A 303 16.26 10.27 -16.39
CA HIS A 303 17.50 10.08 -15.64
C HIS A 303 18.50 11.22 -15.84
N SER A 304 18.55 11.82 -17.03
CA SER A 304 19.45 12.95 -17.32
C SER A 304 19.16 14.19 -16.46
N TYR A 305 17.91 14.33 -16.00
CA TYR A 305 17.51 15.37 -15.04
C TYR A 305 17.82 15.01 -13.58
N GLY A 306 18.41 13.85 -13.31
CA GLY A 306 18.71 13.40 -11.95
C GLY A 306 17.44 13.25 -11.10
N TRP A 307 17.50 13.70 -9.85
CA TRP A 307 16.36 13.62 -8.93
C TRP A 307 15.27 14.62 -9.29
N GLN A 308 15.60 15.66 -10.06
CA GLN A 308 14.68 16.71 -10.46
C GLN A 308 13.57 16.21 -11.39
N CYS A 309 13.70 15.02 -11.97
CA CYS A 309 12.62 14.38 -12.74
C CYS A 309 11.32 14.22 -11.93
N VAL A 310 11.44 14.10 -10.61
CA VAL A 310 10.32 14.05 -9.66
C VAL A 310 9.50 15.35 -9.68
N LEU A 311 10.14 16.49 -9.97
CA LEU A 311 9.49 17.81 -10.06
C LEU A 311 8.61 17.96 -11.31
N PHE A 312 8.62 17.01 -12.24
CA PHE A 312 7.67 16.99 -13.35
C PHE A 312 6.27 16.52 -12.94
N SER A 313 6.12 15.93 -11.74
CA SER A 313 4.82 15.66 -11.14
C SER A 313 4.17 16.97 -10.69
N ASP A 314 2.90 17.18 -11.01
CA ASP A 314 2.09 18.32 -10.53
C ASP A 314 1.91 18.31 -8.99
N GLN A 315 1.98 17.13 -8.38
CA GLN A 315 1.91 16.95 -6.93
C GLN A 315 3.14 17.52 -6.23
N ILE A 316 4.28 17.60 -6.92
CA ILE A 316 5.55 18.04 -6.37
C ILE A 316 6.01 19.38 -6.95
N SER A 317 5.73 19.67 -8.23
CA SER A 317 6.17 20.89 -8.92
C SER A 317 5.69 22.19 -8.24
N ASN A 318 4.58 22.13 -7.51
CA ASN A 318 4.07 23.22 -6.68
C ASN A 318 4.95 23.54 -5.45
N PHE A 319 5.95 22.70 -5.13
CA PHE A 319 7.04 23.06 -4.22
C PHE A 319 7.98 24.03 -4.92
N HIS A 320 7.66 25.32 -4.83
CA HIS A 320 8.50 26.39 -5.38
C HIS A 320 9.94 26.26 -4.85
N VAL A 321 10.91 26.01 -5.76
CA VAL A 321 12.35 25.91 -5.44
C VAL A 321 12.86 27.16 -4.71
N SER A 322 12.22 28.31 -4.92
CA SER A 322 12.49 29.55 -4.17
C SER A 322 12.28 29.44 -2.65
N MET A 323 11.55 28.43 -2.15
CA MET A 323 11.38 28.19 -0.71
C MET A 323 12.67 27.74 0.01
N TRP A 324 13.68 27.28 -0.74
CA TRP A 324 14.97 26.84 -0.20
C TRP A 324 15.94 28.00 0.05
N ASN A 325 15.73 29.15 -0.60
CA ASN A 325 16.64 30.31 -0.55
C ASN A 325 16.20 31.43 0.42
N PHE A 326 15.11 31.24 1.18
CA PHE A 326 14.68 32.27 2.14
C PHE A 326 15.48 32.20 3.45
N GLN A 327 16.34 33.20 3.66
CA GLN A 327 16.76 33.60 5.01
C GLN A 327 15.51 34.06 5.78
N LEU A 328 15.34 33.50 6.99
CA LEU A 328 14.27 33.87 7.91
C LEU A 328 14.55 35.25 8.48
N GLU A 329 13.87 36.28 7.98
CA GLU A 329 13.64 37.50 8.76
C GLU A 329 12.64 37.15 9.88
N PRO A 330 12.97 37.43 11.16
CA PRO A 330 12.11 37.12 12.29
C PRO A 330 10.92 38.08 12.32
N HIS A 331 9.93 37.85 11.47
CA HIS A 331 8.65 38.56 11.60
C HIS A 331 7.90 38.02 12.83
N ILE A 332 7.82 38.87 13.85
CA ILE A 332 7.02 38.71 15.06
C ILE A 332 5.56 38.54 14.64
N LEU A 333 5.10 37.29 14.53
CA LEU A 333 3.68 36.96 14.60
C LEU A 333 3.30 37.00 16.07
N TYR A 334 2.47 37.99 16.41
CA TYR A 334 2.04 38.30 17.76
C TYR A 334 1.49 37.05 18.44
N VAL A 335 2.20 36.60 19.47
CA VAL A 335 1.76 35.61 20.46
C VAL A 335 0.36 35.98 20.99
N ASP A 336 -0.01 37.25 20.95
CA ASP A 336 -1.30 37.79 21.32
C ASP A 336 -2.47 37.38 20.40
N ASP A 337 -2.26 37.24 19.08
CA ASP A 337 -3.32 36.80 18.15
C ASP A 337 -3.68 35.33 18.37
N VAL A 338 -2.66 34.51 18.64
CA VAL A 338 -2.82 33.10 19.00
C VAL A 338 -3.51 32.99 20.35
N ASN A 339 -3.07 33.76 21.35
CA ASN A 339 -3.68 33.81 22.68
C ASN A 339 -5.12 34.35 22.69
N GLN A 340 -5.48 35.29 21.81
CA GLN A 340 -6.86 35.76 21.63
C GLN A 340 -7.79 34.66 21.11
N VAL A 341 -7.32 33.86 20.16
CA VAL A 341 -8.09 32.73 19.61
C VAL A 341 -8.23 31.61 20.64
N LEU A 342 -7.20 31.38 21.44
CA LEU A 342 -7.20 30.48 22.60
C LEU A 342 -8.24 30.90 23.65
N ASN A 343 -8.21 32.17 24.08
CA ASN A 343 -9.02 32.68 25.19
C ASN A 343 -10.49 32.93 24.82
N SER A 344 -10.81 33.23 23.56
CA SER A 344 -12.18 33.52 23.12
C SER A 344 -13.11 32.29 23.01
N LYS A 345 -12.58 31.06 23.14
CA LYS A 345 -13.35 29.83 22.90
C LYS A 345 -13.38 28.83 24.06
N LEU A 346 -12.61 29.05 25.12
CA LEU A 346 -12.67 28.25 26.36
C LEU A 346 -14.02 28.39 27.10
N THR A 347 -14.80 29.46 26.84
CA THR A 347 -16.10 29.71 27.48
C THR A 347 -17.30 29.03 26.84
N ASN A 348 -17.18 28.41 25.64
CA ASN A 348 -18.32 27.83 24.91
C ASN A 348 -18.37 26.30 24.91
N TRP A 349 -17.55 25.64 25.71
CA TRP A 349 -17.37 24.18 25.68
C TRP A 349 -18.22 23.41 26.70
N ASN A 350 -19.45 23.87 26.96
CA ASN A 350 -20.41 23.14 27.81
C ASN A 350 -21.70 22.71 27.11
N ASN A 351 -21.92 22.97 25.81
CA ASN A 351 -23.28 22.80 25.23
C ASN A 351 -23.38 22.22 23.81
N ALA A 352 -22.54 21.27 23.39
CA ALA A 352 -22.76 20.55 22.12
C ALA A 352 -22.75 19.03 22.30
N ARG A 353 -23.96 18.46 22.43
CA ARG A 353 -24.27 17.03 22.29
C ARG A 353 -23.73 16.47 20.97
N PHE A 354 -22.72 15.62 21.03
CA PHE A 354 -22.26 14.83 19.89
C PHE A 354 -23.13 13.59 19.72
N LYS A 355 -24.04 13.60 18.73
CA LYS A 355 -24.65 12.39 18.15
C LYS A 355 -23.83 11.96 16.93
N THR A 356 -23.30 10.74 16.92
CA THR A 356 -23.38 9.78 15.80
C THR A 356 -22.59 8.50 16.12
N GLN A 357 -23.19 7.33 15.85
CA GLN A 357 -22.62 5.98 16.02
C GLN A 357 -21.22 5.79 15.40
N PHE A 358 -20.83 6.63 14.44
CA PHE A 358 -19.50 6.64 13.84
C PHE A 358 -18.39 7.06 14.83
N VAL A 359 -18.65 8.06 15.68
CA VAL A 359 -17.74 8.51 16.73
C VAL A 359 -17.59 7.42 17.79
N GLN A 360 -18.69 6.78 18.17
CA GLN A 360 -18.69 5.69 19.14
C GLN A 360 -17.88 4.48 18.64
N LYS A 361 -18.08 4.05 17.39
CA LYS A 361 -17.33 2.93 16.80
C LYS A 361 -15.84 3.25 16.61
N THR A 362 -15.51 4.50 16.30
CA THR A 362 -14.12 4.97 16.16
C THR A 362 -13.44 5.09 17.52
N PHE A 363 -14.17 5.52 18.55
CA PHE A 363 -13.72 5.58 19.93
C PHE A 363 -13.54 4.17 20.52
N GLU A 364 -14.46 3.24 20.24
CA GLU A 364 -14.36 1.83 20.59
C GLU A 364 -13.18 1.14 19.90
N ASN A 365 -12.92 1.44 18.62
CA ASN A 365 -11.74 0.95 17.90
C ASN A 365 -10.43 1.51 18.46
N GLY A 366 -10.41 2.81 18.82
CA GLY A 366 -9.29 3.44 19.50
C GLY A 366 -9.02 2.83 20.88
N LEU A 367 -10.06 2.62 21.68
CA LEU A 367 -10.00 1.91 22.96
C LEU A 367 -9.48 0.47 22.79
N CYS A 368 -9.94 -0.26 21.78
CA CYS A 368 -9.50 -1.64 21.53
C CYS A 368 -8.03 -1.73 21.07
N GLN A 369 -7.53 -0.75 20.30
CA GLN A 369 -6.10 -0.66 19.99
C GLN A 369 -5.26 -0.30 21.21
N THR A 370 -5.79 0.55 22.09
CA THR A 370 -5.04 1.08 23.23
C THR A 370 -5.03 0.14 24.43
N LEU A 371 -6.10 -0.62 24.68
CA LEU A 371 -6.16 -1.67 25.72
C LEU A 371 -5.24 -2.87 25.45
N ARG A 372 -4.78 -3.03 24.20
CA ARG A 372 -3.84 -4.10 23.78
C ARG A 372 -2.36 -3.73 23.96
N CYS A 373 -2.08 -2.45 24.17
CA CYS A 373 -0.75 -1.93 24.52
C CYS A 373 -0.81 -1.62 26.02
N GLN A 374 0.12 -2.09 26.86
CA GLN A 374 0.02 -1.86 28.30
C GLN A 374 -0.08 -0.37 28.67
N GLN A 375 -1.07 -0.05 29.52
CA GLN A 375 -1.46 1.22 30.17
C GLN A 375 -0.97 2.56 29.53
N PRO A 376 -1.55 2.99 28.40
CA PRO A 376 -1.52 4.38 27.97
C PRO A 376 -2.59 5.16 28.74
N SER A 377 -2.31 6.41 29.11
CA SER A 377 -3.28 7.22 29.82
C SER A 377 -4.52 7.50 28.94
N ILE A 378 -5.69 7.70 29.55
CA ILE A 378 -6.93 8.14 28.83
C ILE A 378 -6.65 9.35 27.93
N LYS A 379 -5.67 10.18 28.31
CA LYS A 379 -5.20 11.34 27.55
C LYS A 379 -4.59 10.95 26.20
N ASP A 380 -3.89 9.83 26.09
CA ASP A 380 -3.24 9.38 24.84
C ASP A 380 -4.23 8.74 23.86
N VAL A 381 -5.22 8.00 24.39
CA VAL A 381 -6.39 7.54 23.62
C VAL A 381 -7.11 8.73 22.98
N TYR A 382 -7.32 9.78 23.78
CA TYR A 382 -8.00 11.00 23.35
C TYR A 382 -7.19 11.76 22.29
N LYS A 383 -5.86 11.88 22.44
CA LYS A 383 -4.97 12.48 21.42
C LYS A 383 -5.08 11.77 20.08
N TYR A 384 -5.06 10.43 20.08
CA TYR A 384 -5.17 9.64 18.86
C TYR A 384 -6.53 9.82 18.17
N PHE A 385 -7.62 9.75 18.94
CA PHE A 385 -8.98 9.97 18.43
C PHE A 385 -9.12 11.36 17.78
N ILE A 386 -8.63 12.40 18.44
CA ILE A 386 -8.68 13.78 17.98
C ILE A 386 -7.81 13.98 16.72
N SER A 387 -6.60 13.41 16.68
CA SER A 387 -5.72 13.42 15.50
C SER A 387 -6.36 12.72 14.28
N MET A 388 -6.98 11.55 14.49
CA MET A 388 -7.66 10.78 13.44
C MET A 388 -8.92 11.47 12.89
N CYS A 389 -9.77 12.04 13.74
CA CYS A 389 -10.93 12.82 13.27
C CYS A 389 -10.51 14.02 12.44
N SER A 390 -9.35 14.59 12.76
CA SER A 390 -8.86 15.82 12.15
C SER A 390 -8.05 15.62 10.88
N SER A 391 -7.34 14.49 10.73
CA SER A 391 -6.73 14.12 9.45
C SER A 391 -7.80 13.92 8.36
N GLY A 392 -8.90 13.25 8.70
CA GLY A 392 -10.05 13.09 7.80
C GLY A 392 -10.72 14.41 7.41
N LEU A 393 -10.78 15.39 8.33
CA LEU A 393 -11.26 16.74 8.03
C LEU A 393 -10.29 17.51 7.12
N ALA A 394 -8.99 17.49 7.41
CA ALA A 394 -7.97 18.17 6.60
C ALA A 394 -7.92 17.63 5.16
N GLN A 395 -8.10 16.32 4.97
CA GLN A 395 -8.14 15.69 3.65
C GLN A 395 -9.42 16.03 2.87
N ARG A 396 -10.60 16.03 3.52
CA ARG A 396 -11.92 16.24 2.88
C ARG A 396 -12.28 17.69 2.55
N ILE A 397 -11.45 18.66 2.90
CA ILE A 397 -11.62 20.05 2.44
C ILE A 397 -11.37 20.07 0.93
N SER A 398 -12.44 19.93 0.16
CA SER A 398 -12.47 20.30 -1.25
C SER A 398 -12.60 21.81 -1.33
N LEU A 399 -11.54 22.48 -1.76
CA LEU A 399 -11.56 23.89 -2.18
C LEU A 399 -11.72 23.97 -3.71
N GLU A 400 -12.30 22.94 -4.33
CA GLU A 400 -12.74 23.06 -5.72
C GLU A 400 -14.01 23.90 -5.79
N SER A 401 -14.04 24.76 -6.80
CA SER A 401 -14.88 25.93 -7.03
C SER A 401 -16.39 25.67 -7.24
N THR A 402 -16.94 24.58 -6.73
CA THR A 402 -18.34 24.18 -6.99
C THR A 402 -19.36 24.70 -5.98
N LEU A 403 -18.94 25.50 -4.99
CA LEU A 403 -19.86 26.22 -4.09
C LEU A 403 -19.94 27.71 -4.50
N ASN A 404 -21.03 28.06 -5.18
CA ASN A 404 -21.37 29.40 -5.70
C ASN A 404 -21.54 30.52 -4.62
N ASN A 405 -21.02 30.36 -3.40
CA ASN A 405 -21.19 31.36 -2.35
C ASN A 405 -19.98 31.46 -1.40
N ASN A 406 -19.20 32.53 -1.55
CA ASN A 406 -18.01 32.87 -0.76
C ASN A 406 -18.26 32.86 0.76
N LYS A 407 -19.49 33.16 1.20
CA LYS A 407 -19.87 33.18 2.63
C LYS A 407 -19.90 31.78 3.26
N ASN A 408 -20.30 30.76 2.50
CA ASN A 408 -20.33 29.38 2.97
C ASN A 408 -18.94 28.75 2.97
N LEU A 409 -18.12 29.06 1.95
CA LEU A 409 -16.71 28.66 1.89
C LEU A 409 -15.94 29.21 3.10
N TYR A 410 -16.15 30.48 3.45
CA TYR A 410 -15.52 31.11 4.62
C TYR A 410 -15.98 30.48 5.95
N LYS A 411 -17.27 30.14 6.08
CA LYS A 411 -17.78 29.43 7.27
C LYS A 411 -17.17 28.04 7.41
N GLN A 412 -17.07 27.28 6.31
CA GLN A 412 -16.44 25.95 6.30
C GLN A 412 -14.94 26.04 6.62
N TYR A 413 -14.23 26.99 6.00
CA TYR A 413 -12.83 27.28 6.31
C TYR A 413 -12.62 27.58 7.81
N LYS A 414 -13.43 28.49 8.38
CA LYS A 414 -13.33 28.89 9.79
C LYS A 414 -13.66 27.73 10.74
N PHE A 415 -14.64 26.90 10.39
CA PHE A 415 -14.98 25.69 11.14
C PHE A 415 -13.84 24.68 11.13
N CYS A 416 -13.28 24.37 9.96
CA CYS A 416 -12.18 23.41 9.80
C CYS A 416 -10.91 23.90 10.51
N LEU A 417 -10.51 25.15 10.28
CA LEU A 417 -9.35 25.74 10.96
C LEU A 417 -9.53 25.71 12.48
N SER A 418 -10.74 26.01 12.98
CA SER A 418 -11.01 25.95 14.42
C SER A 418 -10.95 24.53 15.00
N THR A 419 -11.36 23.53 14.22
CA THR A 419 -11.28 22.12 14.64
C THR A 419 -9.83 21.64 14.60
N LEU A 420 -9.04 22.05 13.59
CA LEU A 420 -7.63 21.68 13.52
C LEU A 420 -6.78 22.32 14.62
N LEU A 421 -7.08 23.58 14.96
CA LEU A 421 -6.44 24.28 16.07
C LEU A 421 -6.77 23.64 17.43
N GLN A 422 -7.88 22.91 17.57
CA GLN A 422 -8.13 22.12 18.78
C GLN A 422 -7.14 20.96 18.92
N ASN A 423 -6.71 20.32 17.82
CA ASN A 423 -5.70 19.25 17.92
C ASN A 423 -4.35 19.74 18.41
N VAL A 424 -3.99 20.99 18.11
CA VAL A 424 -2.71 21.59 18.51
C VAL A 424 -2.51 21.50 20.04
N TYR A 425 -3.58 21.59 20.81
CA TYR A 425 -3.53 21.45 22.28
C TYR A 425 -3.22 20.03 22.75
N HIS A 426 -3.59 19.03 21.95
CA HIS A 426 -3.49 17.62 22.30
C HIS A 426 -2.22 16.98 21.72
N ASP A 427 -1.89 17.31 20.48
CA ASP A 427 -0.67 16.97 19.77
C ASP A 427 -0.19 18.21 19.02
N ALA A 428 0.75 18.93 19.62
CA ALA A 428 1.25 20.19 19.08
C ALA A 428 1.93 19.99 17.71
N VAL A 429 2.73 18.93 17.55
CA VAL A 429 3.50 18.73 16.31
C VAL A 429 2.56 18.36 15.17
N SER A 430 1.79 17.27 15.31
CA SER A 430 0.89 16.83 14.23
C SER A 430 -0.25 17.82 14.02
N GLY A 431 -0.78 18.42 15.09
CA GLY A 431 -1.82 19.43 15.03
C GLY A 431 -1.37 20.67 14.25
N TRP A 432 -0.17 21.19 14.50
CA TRP A 432 0.37 22.31 13.75
C TRP A 432 0.64 21.95 12.29
N LEU A 433 1.16 20.75 11.99
CA LEU A 433 1.34 20.30 10.60
C LEU A 433 -0.01 20.16 9.86
N MET A 434 -1.07 19.70 10.53
CA MET A 434 -2.42 19.68 9.96
C MET A 434 -2.94 21.11 9.70
N VAL A 435 -2.71 22.05 10.61
CA VAL A 435 -3.06 23.46 10.39
C VAL A 435 -2.27 24.04 9.21
N ALA A 436 -0.99 23.71 9.07
CA ALA A 436 -0.18 24.09 7.92
C ALA A 436 -0.74 23.55 6.60
N SER A 437 -1.31 22.33 6.60
CA SER A 437 -1.95 21.75 5.42
C SER A 437 -3.16 22.56 4.94
N ILE A 438 -3.97 23.15 5.83
CA ILE A 438 -5.07 24.05 5.46
C ILE A 438 -4.53 25.34 4.87
N PHE A 439 -3.50 25.93 5.48
CA PHE A 439 -2.88 27.14 4.93
C PHE A 439 -2.27 26.88 3.56
N TYR A 440 -1.67 25.72 3.35
CA TYR A 440 -1.19 25.28 2.04
C TYR A 440 -2.33 25.15 1.03
N LYS A 441 -3.40 24.41 1.37
CA LYS A 441 -4.58 24.23 0.50
C LYS A 441 -5.30 25.54 0.16
N THR A 442 -5.25 26.54 1.06
CA THR A 442 -5.82 27.87 0.84
C THR A 442 -4.84 28.88 0.25
N LYS A 443 -3.70 28.41 -0.29
CA LYS A 443 -2.67 29.23 -0.93
C LYS A 443 -1.98 30.27 -0.02
N GLN A 444 -2.08 30.10 1.30
CA GLN A 444 -1.40 30.91 2.32
C GLN A 444 -0.03 30.29 2.66
N TYR A 445 0.84 30.17 1.67
CA TYR A 445 2.07 29.38 1.75
C TYR A 445 3.06 29.87 2.82
N SER A 446 3.20 31.19 3.02
CA SER A 446 4.10 31.74 4.05
C SER A 446 3.72 31.30 5.46
N LYS A 447 2.41 31.25 5.76
CA LYS A 447 1.90 30.76 7.06
C LYS A 447 2.11 29.26 7.20
N ALA A 448 1.86 28.49 6.15
CA ALA A 448 2.10 27.05 6.15
C ALA A 448 3.58 26.73 6.42
N LEU A 449 4.49 27.39 5.71
CA LEU A 449 5.93 27.16 5.85
C LEU A 449 6.45 27.57 7.24
N TYR A 450 6.00 28.70 7.78
CA TYR A 450 6.34 29.11 9.14
C TYR A 450 5.91 28.07 10.16
N ILE A 451 4.67 27.58 10.08
CA ILE A 451 4.15 26.57 10.99
C ILE A 451 4.92 25.25 10.85
N ILE A 452 5.27 24.82 9.64
CA ILE A 452 6.08 23.63 9.40
C ILE A 452 7.46 23.78 10.04
N ARG A 453 8.16 24.90 9.79
CA ARG A 453 9.49 25.15 10.37
C ARG A 453 9.44 25.29 11.88
N TYR A 454 8.44 25.97 12.42
CA TYR A 454 8.20 26.07 13.86
C TYR A 454 7.97 24.69 14.46
N SER A 455 7.11 23.88 13.87
CA SER A 455 6.82 22.51 14.31
C SER A 455 8.09 21.66 14.32
N ILE A 456 8.87 21.70 13.22
CA ILE A 456 10.17 21.00 13.12
C ILE A 456 11.14 21.48 14.19
N SER A 457 11.24 22.79 14.44
CA SER A 457 12.14 23.35 15.47
C SER A 457 11.78 22.96 16.90
N LYS A 458 10.51 22.60 17.14
CA LYS A 458 10.00 22.14 18.44
C LYS A 458 9.90 20.62 18.54
N CYS A 459 10.14 19.90 17.43
CA CYS A 459 10.32 18.46 17.43
C CYS A 459 11.66 18.11 18.07
N THR A 460 11.60 17.60 19.29
CA THR A 460 12.70 16.78 19.84
C THR A 460 12.40 15.32 19.46
N PRO A 461 13.42 14.45 19.28
CA PRO A 461 13.22 13.03 19.00
C PRO A 461 12.25 12.34 19.99
N GLU A 462 12.19 12.84 21.23
CA GLU A 462 11.31 12.37 22.31
C GLU A 462 9.86 12.86 22.21
N LYS A 463 9.60 13.97 21.52
CA LYS A 463 8.25 14.56 21.33
C LYS A 463 7.59 14.16 20.01
N LEU A 464 8.35 13.57 19.10
CA LEU A 464 7.79 12.82 18.00
C LEU A 464 7.22 11.53 18.60
N CYS A 465 5.91 11.53 18.91
CA CYS A 465 5.15 10.29 18.95
C CYS A 465 5.17 9.70 17.53
N TYR A 466 6.28 9.08 17.17
CA TYR A 466 6.27 8.03 16.17
C TYR A 466 5.36 6.95 16.75
N ILE A 467 4.10 6.89 16.30
CA ILE A 467 3.43 5.60 16.23
C ILE A 467 4.11 4.83 15.10
N ARG A 468 5.34 4.40 15.38
CA ARG A 468 5.87 3.20 14.80
C ARG A 468 4.95 2.09 15.29
N LEU A 469 4.20 1.45 14.39
CA LEU A 469 3.72 0.09 14.63
C LEU A 469 4.96 -0.83 14.70
N TYR A 470 5.80 -0.74 15.74
CA TYR A 470 6.99 -1.57 15.87
C TYR A 470 7.15 -2.20 17.24
N GLN A 471 7.56 -3.47 17.16
CA GLN A 471 8.57 -4.15 17.98
C GLN A 471 8.41 -4.05 19.49
N ILE A 472 7.70 -5.03 20.06
CA ILE A 472 8.13 -5.61 21.32
C ILE A 472 9.19 -6.66 20.97
N THR A 473 10.46 -6.32 21.16
CA THR A 473 11.51 -7.29 21.44
C THR A 473 11.73 -7.27 22.96
N ASN A 474 11.46 -8.43 23.58
CA ASN A 474 11.88 -8.89 24.91
C ASN A 474 12.16 -7.85 26.01
N CYS A 475 11.21 -7.69 26.93
CA CYS A 475 11.36 -8.02 28.35
C CYS A 475 10.03 -8.57 28.86
#